data_AF-A0AB39RK43-F1
#
_entry.id   AF-A0AB39RK43-F1
#
_cell.length_a   1.000
_cell.length_b   1.000
_cell.length_c   1.000
_cell.angle_alpha   90.00
_cell.angle_beta   90.00
_cell.angle_gamma   90.00
#
_symmetry.space_group_name_H-M   'P 1'
#
loop_
_entity.id
_entity.type
_entity.pdbx_description
1 polymer ?
#
loop_
_entity_poly.entity_id
_entity_poly.type
_entity_poly.pdbx_seq_one_letter_code
_entity_poly.pdbx_strand_id
1 'polypeptide(L)'
;MAETDEPELTVYHRHLAQLLKRDAGENFRALLVQARHITGTSYETTLYDHQQAFCLLWCHLERSGYLRRAGRDAQARLASGHAAPDERADLELFLTVYGQVHPPTANGA
;
A
#
# COMPACT_ATOMS: atom_id res chain seq x y z
N MET A 1 2.97 35.89 15.30
CA MET A 1 1.80 35.14 14.81
C MET A 1 2.36 33.83 14.31
N ALA A 2 2.22 32.77 15.11
CA ALA A 2 2.65 31.44 14.71
C ALA A 2 1.46 30.79 14.00
N GLU A 3 1.53 30.72 12.67
CA GLU A 3 0.72 29.77 11.92
C GLU A 3 1.14 28.38 12.39
N THR A 4 0.26 27.74 13.13
CA THR A 4 0.44 26.39 13.67
C THR A 4 0.42 25.38 12.53
N ASP A 5 1.61 24.99 12.09
CA ASP A 5 1.97 23.78 11.32
C ASP A 5 1.60 22.45 12.05
N GLU A 6 0.63 22.47 12.97
CA GLU A 6 0.26 21.33 13.82
C GLU A 6 -0.71 20.27 13.21
N PRO A 7 -1.47 20.48 12.11
CA PRO A 7 -2.40 19.44 11.65
C PRO A 7 -1.68 18.23 11.03
N GLU A 8 -0.62 18.41 10.24
CA GLU A 8 0.06 17.29 9.56
C GLU A 8 0.75 16.33 10.54
N LEU A 9 1.39 16.86 11.58
CA LEU A 9 2.06 16.07 12.62
C LEU A 9 1.07 15.17 13.38
N THR A 10 -0.14 15.67 13.67
CA THR A 10 -1.15 14.86 14.39
C THR A 10 -1.74 13.76 13.51
N VAL A 11 -1.91 13.99 12.20
CA VAL A 11 -2.38 12.98 11.24
C VAL A 11 -1.33 11.89 11.04
N TYR A 12 -0.07 12.27 10.86
CA TYR A 12 1.06 11.34 10.78
C TYR A 12 1.14 10.40 12.00
N HIS A 13 1.09 10.97 13.21
CA HIS A 13 1.13 10.18 14.44
C HIS A 13 -0.10 9.28 14.61
N ARG A 14 -1.28 9.72 14.14
CA ARG A 14 -2.49 8.89 14.15
C ARG A 14 -2.35 7.69 13.22
N HIS A 15 -1.82 7.86 12.01
CA HIS A 15 -1.56 6.75 11.10
C HIS A 15 -0.54 5.77 11.69
N LEU A 16 0.55 6.28 12.26
CA LEU A 16 1.56 5.46 12.93
C LEU A 16 0.96 4.64 14.09
N ALA A 17 0.13 5.26 14.93
CA ALA A 17 -0.52 4.59 16.05
C ALA A 17 -1.51 3.50 15.60
N GLN A 18 -2.16 3.68 14.44
CA GLN A 18 -3.04 2.66 13.87
C GLN A 18 -2.26 1.49 13.26
N LEU A 19 -1.10 1.75 12.63
CA LEU A 19 -0.24 0.71 12.05
C LEU A 19 0.19 -0.32 13.09
N LEU A 20 0.61 0.15 14.26
CA LEU A 20 1.13 -0.69 15.34
C LEU A 20 0.06 -1.57 16.02
N LYS A 21 -1.23 -1.28 15.79
CA LYS A 21 -2.36 -2.04 16.37
C LYS A 21 -2.86 -3.16 15.48
N ARG A 22 -2.61 -3.05 14.17
CA ARG A 22 -3.12 -3.96 13.14
C ARG A 22 -2.12 -5.07 12.88
N ASP A 23 -2.62 -6.25 12.53
CA ASP A 23 -1.75 -7.30 12.01
C ASP A 23 -1.28 -6.97 10.56
N ALA A 24 -0.29 -7.72 10.08
CA ALA A 24 0.27 -7.48 8.75
C ALA A 24 -0.74 -7.72 7.61
N GLY A 25 -1.71 -8.61 7.79
CA GLY A 25 -2.78 -8.86 6.83
C GLY A 25 -3.81 -7.73 6.80
N GLU A 26 -4.18 -7.19 7.95
CA GLU A 26 -5.03 -5.99 8.05
C GLU A 26 -4.35 -4.76 7.43
N ASN A 27 -3.06 -4.57 7.73
CA ASN A 27 -2.26 -3.50 7.13
C ASN A 27 -2.14 -3.70 5.61
N PHE A 28 -2.03 -4.93 5.12
CA PHE A 28 -2.02 -5.21 3.69
C PHE A 28 -3.35 -4.88 3.02
N ARG A 29 -4.50 -5.20 3.63
CA ARG A 29 -5.81 -4.79 3.11
C ARG A 29 -5.96 -3.26 3.09
N ALA A 30 -5.50 -2.59 4.15
CA ALA A 30 -5.49 -1.14 4.18
C ALA A 30 -4.63 -0.54 3.06
N LEU A 31 -3.47 -1.15 2.78
CA LEU A 31 -2.59 -0.74 1.67
C LEU A 31 -3.31 -0.79 0.32
N LEU A 32 -4.03 -1.88 0.04
CA LEU A 32 -4.80 -2.04 -1.21
C LEU A 32 -5.88 -0.96 -1.36
N VAL A 33 -6.59 -0.65 -0.28
CA VAL A 33 -7.58 0.44 -0.27
C VAL A 33 -6.93 1.78 -0.59
N GLN A 34 -5.79 2.12 0.06
CA GLN A 34 -5.07 3.36 -0.25
C GLN A 34 -4.57 3.39 -1.70
N ALA A 35 -4.07 2.26 -2.22
CA ALA A 35 -3.63 2.17 -3.61
C ALA A 35 -4.77 2.45 -4.60
N ARG A 36 -5.99 1.94 -4.35
CA ARG A 36 -7.17 2.24 -5.16
C ARG A 36 -7.53 3.73 -5.13
N HIS A 37 -7.46 4.37 -3.96
CA HIS A 37 -7.73 5.81 -3.84
C HIS A 37 -6.72 6.66 -4.62
N ILE A 38 -5.43 6.32 -4.56
CA ILE A 38 -4.37 7.07 -5.25
C ILE A 38 -4.41 6.86 -6.76
N THR A 39 -4.71 5.65 -7.21
CA THR A 39 -4.80 5.31 -8.64
C THR A 39 -6.14 5.68 -9.27
N GLY A 40 -7.16 5.95 -8.45
CA GLY A 40 -8.45 6.48 -8.89
C GLY A 40 -8.37 7.96 -9.26
N THR A 41 -9.19 8.39 -10.23
CA THR A 41 -9.25 9.78 -10.71
C THR A 41 -9.97 10.74 -9.76
N SER A 42 -10.12 10.41 -8.48
CA SER A 42 -10.88 11.23 -7.53
C SER A 42 -10.01 12.38 -7.04
N TYR A 43 -10.21 13.57 -7.63
CA TYR A 43 -9.49 14.79 -7.26
C TYR A 43 -10.10 15.36 -5.98
N GLU A 44 -9.73 14.80 -4.83
CA GLU A 44 -10.15 15.31 -3.52
C GLU A 44 -8.93 15.72 -2.69
N THR A 45 -9.11 16.71 -1.82
CA THR A 45 -8.12 17.18 -0.83
C THR A 45 -7.58 16.06 0.08
N THR A 46 -8.25 14.92 0.10
CA THR A 46 -7.87 13.68 0.79
C THR A 46 -6.75 12.91 0.10
N LEU A 47 -6.40 13.22 -1.15
CA LEU A 47 -5.38 12.49 -1.92
C LEU A 47 -4.00 12.51 -1.24
N TYR A 48 -3.61 13.63 -0.65
CA TYR A 48 -2.33 13.76 0.05
C TYR A 48 -2.26 12.86 1.30
N ASP A 49 -3.34 12.83 2.09
CA ASP A 49 -3.45 11.95 3.26
C ASP A 49 -3.39 10.47 2.85
N HIS A 50 -4.07 10.12 1.75
CA HIS A 50 -4.04 8.76 1.19
C HIS A 50 -2.62 8.36 0.72
N GLN A 51 -1.90 9.28 0.07
CA GLN A 51 -0.51 9.06 -0.32
C GLN A 51 0.41 8.86 0.88
N GLN A 52 0.29 9.69 1.93
CA GLN A 52 1.07 9.51 3.15
C GLN A 52 0.76 8.18 3.85
N ALA A 53 -0.52 7.85 4.01
CA ALA A 53 -0.94 6.58 4.60
C ALA A 53 -0.44 5.38 3.81
N PHE A 54 -0.49 5.44 2.47
CA PHE A 54 0.06 4.42 1.58
C PHE A 54 1.57 4.24 1.81
N CYS A 55 2.35 5.32 1.79
CA CYS A 55 3.80 5.27 2.01
C CYS A 55 4.15 4.62 3.36
N LEU A 56 3.43 4.97 4.42
CA LEU A 56 3.66 4.41 5.76
C LEU A 56 3.34 2.92 5.84
N LEU A 57 2.19 2.51 5.30
CA LEU A 57 1.80 1.09 5.21
C LEU A 57 2.81 0.29 4.40
N TRP A 58 3.24 0.83 3.25
CA TRP A 58 4.22 0.20 2.38
C TRP A 58 5.54 -0.03 3.11
N CYS A 59 6.11 1.03 3.70
CA CYS A 59 7.38 0.93 4.42
C CYS A 59 7.30 -0.04 5.61
N HIS A 60 6.19 -0.06 6.34
CA HIS A 60 6.01 -0.99 7.45
C HIS A 60 6.00 -2.45 6.99
N LEU A 61 5.20 -2.76 5.96
CA LEU A 61 5.08 -4.12 5.42
C LEU A 61 6.36 -4.57 4.72
N GLU A 62 7.08 -3.67 4.05
CA GLU A 62 8.39 -3.96 3.43
C GLU A 62 9.42 -4.35 4.49
N ARG A 63 9.54 -3.56 5.57
CA ARG A 63 10.49 -3.84 6.67
C ARG A 63 10.22 -5.16 7.38
N SER A 64 8.96 -5.57 7.48
CA SER A 64 8.59 -6.86 8.04
C SER A 64 8.82 -8.06 7.09
N GLY A 65 9.20 -7.79 5.83
CA GLY A 65 9.31 -8.81 4.78
C GLY A 65 7.96 -9.33 4.25
N TYR A 66 6.84 -8.76 4.72
CA TYR A 66 5.50 -9.19 4.35
C TYR A 66 5.22 -8.97 2.87
N LEU A 67 5.62 -7.82 2.29
CA LEU A 67 5.34 -7.52 0.88
C LEU A 67 5.97 -8.54 -0.08
N ARG A 68 7.19 -9.01 0.21
CA ARG A 68 7.84 -10.04 -0.61
C ARG A 68 7.08 -11.37 -0.56
N ARG A 69 6.57 -11.75 0.62
CA ARG A 69 5.75 -12.96 0.77
C ARG A 69 4.42 -12.80 0.05
N ALA A 70 3.73 -11.69 0.28
CA ALA A 70 2.48 -11.34 -0.38
C ALA A 70 2.63 -11.31 -1.91
N GLY A 71 3.77 -10.84 -2.45
CA GLY A 71 4.08 -10.86 -3.88
C GLY A 71 4.06 -12.27 -4.47
N ARG A 72 4.77 -13.21 -3.83
CA ARG A 72 4.77 -14.62 -4.26
C ARG A 72 3.39 -15.26 -4.14
N ASP A 73 2.70 -15.01 -3.04
CA ASP A 73 1.36 -15.56 -2.80
C ASP A 73 0.34 -15.02 -3.81
N ALA A 74 0.41 -13.72 -4.13
CA ALA A 74 -0.42 -13.07 -5.15
C ALA A 74 -0.20 -13.68 -6.54
N GLN A 75 1.06 -13.86 -6.96
CA GLN A 75 1.39 -14.51 -8.24
C GLN A 75 0.85 -15.94 -8.29
N ALA A 76 1.05 -16.73 -7.23
CA ALA A 76 0.54 -18.09 -7.16
C ALA A 76 -0.99 -18.14 -7.24
N ARG A 77 -1.68 -17.24 -6.53
CA ARG A 77 -3.15 -17.15 -6.56
C ARG A 77 -3.67 -16.78 -7.94
N LEU A 78 -3.09 -15.77 -8.59
CA LEU A 78 -3.47 -15.39 -9.95
C LEU A 78 -3.21 -16.52 -10.95
N ALA A 79 -2.06 -17.18 -10.86
CA ALA A 79 -1.72 -18.31 -11.72
C ALA A 79 -2.66 -19.51 -11.51
N SER A 80 -3.17 -19.70 -10.29
CA SER A 80 -4.13 -20.77 -10.00
C SER A 80 -5.51 -20.53 -10.64
N GLY A 81 -5.86 -19.30 -10.99
CA GLY A 81 -7.17 -18.95 -11.54
C GLY A 81 -8.35 -19.01 -10.57
N HIS A 82 -8.12 -19.28 -9.28
CA HIS A 82 -9.18 -19.44 -8.26
C HIS A 82 -9.54 -18.15 -7.51
N ALA A 83 -8.90 -17.02 -7.82
CA ALA A 83 -9.20 -15.75 -7.16
C ALA A 83 -10.56 -15.21 -7.62
N ALA A 84 -11.38 -14.75 -6.68
CA ALA A 84 -12.61 -14.03 -7.01
C ALA A 84 -12.31 -12.75 -7.82
N PRO A 85 -13.23 -12.23 -8.65
CA PRO A 85 -12.95 -11.07 -9.51
C PRO A 85 -12.39 -9.84 -8.76
N ASP A 86 -12.97 -9.51 -7.61
CA ASP A 86 -12.51 -8.36 -6.80
C ASP A 86 -11.13 -8.63 -6.17
N GLU A 87 -10.90 -9.87 -5.70
CA GLU A 87 -9.60 -10.29 -5.18
C GLU A 87 -8.53 -10.22 -6.28
N ARG A 88 -8.88 -10.69 -7.49
CA ARG A 88 -7.99 -10.63 -8.65
C ARG A 88 -7.58 -9.20 -8.98
N ALA A 89 -8.52 -8.27 -9.03
CA ALA A 89 -8.24 -6.85 -9.28
C ALA A 89 -7.29 -6.26 -8.21
N ASP A 90 -7.48 -6.63 -6.94
CA ASP A 90 -6.58 -6.21 -5.85
C ASP A 90 -5.18 -6.79 -5.97
N LEU A 91 -5.06 -8.07 -6.30
CA LEU A 91 -3.77 -8.73 -6.48
C LEU A 91 -3.02 -8.16 -7.69
N GLU A 92 -3.72 -7.89 -8.80
CA GLU A 92 -3.14 -7.26 -9.99
C GLU A 92 -2.70 -5.81 -9.72
N LEU A 93 -3.52 -5.03 -9.00
CA LEU A 93 -3.15 -3.68 -8.56
C LEU A 93 -1.90 -3.71 -7.67
N PHE A 94 -1.88 -4.59 -6.68
CA PHE A 94 -0.71 -4.74 -5.80
C PHE A 94 0.55 -5.12 -6.57
N LEU A 95 0.48 -6.12 -7.46
CA LEU A 95 1.65 -6.54 -8.25
C LEU A 95 2.14 -5.44 -9.19
N THR A 96 1.23 -4.64 -9.75
CA THR A 96 1.58 -3.48 -10.58
C THR A 96 2.38 -2.46 -9.78
N VAL A 97 1.87 -2.07 -8.61
CA VAL A 97 2.55 -1.11 -7.73
C VAL A 97 3.86 -1.68 -7.18
N TYR A 98 3.87 -2.97 -6.82
CA TYR A 98 5.09 -3.67 -6.36
C TYR A 98 6.17 -3.72 -7.43
N GLY A 99 5.81 -3.98 -8.70
CA GLY A 99 6.76 -3.95 -9.82
C GLY A 99 7.28 -2.55 -10.15
N GLN A 100 6.51 -1.49 -9.88
CA GLN A 100 6.97 -0.11 -10.03
C GLN A 100 7.99 0.30 -8.96
N VAL A 101 7.78 -0.16 -7.71
CA VAL A 101 8.69 0.14 -6.59
C VAL A 101 9.93 -0.76 -6.61
N HIS A 102 9.77 -2.01 -7.02
CA HIS A 102 10.84 -2.99 -7.20
C HIS A 102 10.97 -3.33 -8.68
N PRO A 103 11.43 -2.40 -9.53
CA PRO A 103 11.63 -2.70 -10.94
C PRO A 103 12.56 -3.92 -11.03
N PRO A 104 12.28 -4.86 -11.95
CA PRO A 104 13.21 -5.94 -12.20
C PRO A 104 14.56 -5.29 -12.47
N THR A 105 15.56 -5.61 -11.65
CA THR A 105 16.91 -5.15 -11.89
C THR A 105 17.23 -5.63 -13.30
N ALA A 106 17.38 -4.69 -14.24
CA ALA A 106 17.83 -4.97 -15.58
C ALA A 106 19.30 -5.39 -15.50
N ASN A 107 19.55 -6.54 -14.86
CA ASN A 107 20.85 -7.18 -14.84
C ASN A 107 20.96 -7.98 -16.13
N GLY A 108 21.54 -7.30 -17.12
CA GLY A 108 22.43 -7.86 -18.13
C GLY A 108 21.85 -8.92 -19.06
N ALA A 109 21.38 -8.47 -20.23
CA ALA A 109 21.67 -9.17 -21.47
C ALA A 109 22.85 -8.47 -22.15
#